data_AF-A0A7Y5Z3D5-F1
#
_entry.id   AF-A0A7Y5Z3D5-F1
#
_cell.length_a   1.000
_cell.length_b   1.000
_cell.length_c   1.000
_cell.angle_alpha   90.00
_cell.angle_beta   90.00
_cell.angle_gamma   90.00
#
_symmetry.space_group_name_H-M   'P 1'
#
loop_
_entity.id
_entity.type
_entity.pdbx_description
1 polymer ?
#
loop_
_entity_poly.entity_id
_entity_poly.type
_entity_poly.pdbx_seq_one_letter_code
_entity_poly.pdbx_strand_id
1 'polypeptide(L)'
;MNLNNLIERVAAGEVEALELLSLEGGFYILRAMTAAGPVTLSDAQGQPVRLRSSTELRQLLIDLPPLPCTLVQHVVHDEMCGQRDGPVAPLRLPLTLASQW
;
A
#
# COMPACT_ATOMS: atom_id res chain seq x y z
N MET A 1 8.68 8.70 3.60
CA MET A 1 9.83 7.77 3.79
C MET A 1 10.30 7.32 2.42
N ASN A 2 11.60 7.26 2.13
CA ASN A 2 12.09 6.76 0.83
C ASN A 2 12.33 5.23 0.85
N LEU A 3 12.73 4.64 -0.28
CA LEU A 3 12.92 3.18 -0.40
C LEU A 3 14.02 2.65 0.51
N ASN A 4 15.18 3.32 0.59
CA ASN A 4 16.28 2.87 1.45
C ASN A 4 15.87 2.85 2.93
N ASN A 5 15.21 3.91 3.38
CA ASN A 5 14.70 3.96 4.75
C ASN A 5 13.60 2.91 5.00
N LEU A 6 12.78 2.59 4.01
CA LEU A 6 11.84 1.48 4.11
C LEU A 6 12.59 0.15 4.32
N ILE A 7 13.62 -0.15 3.52
CA ILE A 7 14.42 -1.38 3.64
C ILE A 7 15.07 -1.47 5.03
N GLU A 8 15.72 -0.41 5.49
CA GLU A 8 16.35 -0.35 6.81
C GLU A 8 15.35 -0.62 7.95
N ARG A 9 14.19 0.02 7.89
CA ARG A 9 13.17 -0.11 8.93
C ARG A 9 12.47 -1.46 8.93
N VAL A 10 12.31 -2.08 7.76
CA VAL A 10 11.82 -3.46 7.66
C VAL A 10 12.86 -4.42 8.25
N ALA A 11 14.15 -4.25 7.93
CA ALA A 11 15.22 -5.06 8.48
C ALA A 11 15.35 -4.90 10.01
N ALA A 12 15.06 -3.72 10.54
CA ALA A 12 15.00 -3.43 11.98
C ALA A 12 13.72 -3.92 12.68
N GLY A 13 12.74 -4.43 11.94
CA GLY A 13 11.45 -4.88 12.50
C GLY A 13 10.51 -3.75 12.91
N GLU A 14 10.72 -2.53 12.43
CA GLU A 14 9.89 -1.35 12.74
C GLU A 14 8.67 -1.17 11.82
N VAL A 15 8.56 -2.05 10.82
CA VAL A 15 7.44 -2.09 9.88
C VAL A 15 6.72 -3.42 10.06
N GLU A 16 5.45 -3.35 10.46
CA GLU A 16 4.62 -4.52 10.78
C GLU A 16 3.97 -5.12 9.53
N ALA A 17 3.58 -4.26 8.59
CA ALA A 17 2.92 -4.62 7.35
C ALA A 17 3.05 -3.51 6.31
N LEU A 18 2.72 -3.82 5.06
CA LEU A 18 2.53 -2.85 3.99
C LEU A 18 1.06 -2.75 3.59
N GLU A 19 0.70 -1.57 3.12
CA GLU A 19 -0.57 -1.36 2.42
C GLU A 19 -0.31 -0.73 1.05
N LEU A 20 -0.86 -1.35 0.01
CA LEU A 20 -0.95 -0.78 -1.32
C LEU A 20 -2.31 -0.12 -1.47
N LEU A 21 -2.36 1.21 -1.48
CA LEU A 21 -3.60 1.96 -1.58
C LEU A 21 -3.94 2.16 -3.05
N SER A 22 -5.09 1.63 -3.48
CA SER A 22 -5.68 1.95 -4.78
C SER A 22 -6.46 3.26 -4.68
N LEU A 23 -6.05 4.25 -5.47
CA LEU A 23 -6.64 5.58 -5.46
C LEU A 23 -7.37 5.86 -6.78
N GLU A 24 -8.30 6.81 -6.71
CA GLU A 24 -8.93 7.39 -7.89
C GLU A 24 -7.86 7.89 -8.88
N GLY A 25 -8.06 7.63 -10.17
CA GLY A 25 -7.07 7.91 -11.21
C GLY A 25 -6.19 6.72 -11.60
N GLY A 26 -6.42 5.53 -11.04
CA GLY A 26 -5.86 4.28 -11.55
C GLY A 26 -4.38 4.05 -11.20
N PHE A 27 -3.93 4.59 -10.07
CA PHE A 27 -2.59 4.38 -9.54
C PHE A 27 -2.64 3.98 -8.07
N TYR A 28 -1.51 3.50 -7.58
CA TYR A 28 -1.35 3.03 -6.23
C TYR A 28 -0.29 3.82 -5.47
N ILE A 29 -0.44 3.89 -4.15
CA ILE A 29 0.57 4.44 -3.24
C ILE A 29 0.91 3.37 -2.20
N LEU A 30 2.20 3.20 -1.92
CA LEU A 30 2.66 2.30 -0.87
C LEU A 30 2.74 3.01 0.48
N ARG A 31 2.23 2.37 1.53
CA ARG A 31 2.41 2.80 2.92
C ARG A 31 3.01 1.66 3.75
N ALA A 32 3.92 2.02 4.65
CA ALA A 32 4.42 1.13 5.70
C ALA A 32 3.62 1.35 6.98
N MET A 33 3.10 0.27 7.57
CA MET A 33 2.42 0.29 8.85
C MET A 33 3.48 0.21 9.94
N THR A 34 3.50 1.20 10.83
CA THR A 34 4.48 1.33 11.91
C THR A 34 3.75 1.58 13.22
N ALA A 35 4.42 1.41 14.36
CA ALA A 35 3.84 1.71 15.67
C ALA A 35 3.33 3.16 15.79
N ALA A 36 3.92 4.11 15.05
CA ALA A 36 3.51 5.52 15.03
C ALA A 36 2.38 5.82 14.01
N GLY A 37 1.93 4.81 13.25
CA GLY A 37 0.93 4.92 12.19
C GLY A 37 1.48 4.69 10.78
N PRO A 38 0.64 4.89 9.75
CA PRO A 38 1.02 4.64 8.37
C PRO A 38 1.97 5.72 7.84
N VAL A 39 3.07 5.30 7.23
CA VAL A 39 4.07 6.19 6.60
C VAL A 39 4.14 5.93 5.10
N THR A 40 3.88 6.96 4.30
CA THR A 40 3.89 6.88 2.83
C THR A 40 5.30 6.76 2.26
N LEU A 41 5.45 5.91 1.24
CA LEU A 41 6.64 5.88 0.39
C LEU A 41 6.68 7.12 -0.51
N SER A 42 7.78 7.85 -0.44
CA SER A 42 8.02 9.09 -1.15
C SER A 42 9.27 9.02 -2.01
N ASP A 43 9.28 9.74 -3.13
CA ASP A 43 10.44 9.95 -3.98
C ASP A 43 11.45 10.94 -3.35
N ALA A 44 12.51 11.26 -4.10
CA ALA A 44 13.55 12.19 -3.67
C ALA A 44 13.05 13.62 -3.48
N GLN A 45 11.91 13.99 -4.06
CA GLN A 45 11.25 15.29 -3.91
C GLN A 45 10.24 15.29 -2.75
N GLY A 46 10.11 14.17 -2.03
CA GLY A 46 9.14 14.01 -0.95
C GLY A 46 7.71 13.74 -1.43
N GLN A 47 7.49 13.57 -2.72
CA GLN A 47 6.17 13.27 -3.27
C GLN A 47 5.85 11.78 -3.17
N PRO A 48 4.59 11.37 -2.97
CA PRO A 48 4.24 9.96 -2.95
C PRO A 48 4.63 9.25 -4.25
N VAL A 49 5.30 8.10 -4.13
CA VAL A 49 5.61 7.25 -5.28
C VAL A 49 4.30 6.69 -5.84
N ARG A 50 4.02 6.98 -7.11
CA ARG A 50 2.84 6.46 -7.81
C ARG A 50 3.19 5.20 -8.58
N LEU A 51 2.61 4.09 -8.15
CA LEU A 51 2.74 2.79 -8.81
C LEU A 51 1.55 2.57 -9.74
N ARG A 52 1.77 1.89 -10.86
CA ARG A 52 0.76 1.61 -11.89
C ARG A 52 0.23 0.19 -11.81
N SER A 53 0.93 -0.70 -11.12
CA SER A 53 0.51 -2.10 -11.00
C SER A 53 1.10 -2.78 -9.76
N SER A 54 0.52 -3.93 -9.39
CA SER A 54 1.13 -4.82 -8.38
C SER A 54 2.43 -5.46 -8.85
N THR A 55 2.65 -5.59 -10.17
CA THR A 55 3.93 -6.08 -10.72
C THR A 55 5.05 -5.08 -10.47
N GLU A 56 4.79 -3.79 -10.71
CA GLU A 56 5.75 -2.72 -10.39
C GLU A 56 6.06 -2.67 -8.89
N LEU A 57 5.06 -2.87 -8.03
CA LEU A 57 5.29 -3.01 -6.60
C LEU A 57 6.26 -4.17 -6.28
N ARG A 58 6.04 -5.36 -6.85
CA ARG A 58 6.90 -6.52 -6.59
C ARG A 58 8.34 -6.28 -7.06
N GLN A 59 8.51 -5.61 -8.19
CA GLN A 59 9.84 -5.23 -8.69
C GLN A 59 10.52 -4.22 -7.77
N LEU A 60 9.78 -3.22 -7.30
CA LEU A 60 10.30 -2.20 -6.38
C LEU A 60 10.75 -2.79 -5.05
N LEU A 61 10.05 -3.84 -4.58
CA LEU A 61 10.28 -4.47 -3.28
C LEU A 61 11.05 -5.79 -3.36
N ILE A 62 11.76 -6.05 -4.47
CA ILE A 62 12.42 -7.34 -4.71
C ILE A 62 13.47 -7.70 -3.65
N ASP A 63 14.15 -6.68 -3.09
CA ASP A 63 15.18 -6.83 -2.08
C ASP A 63 14.64 -6.74 -0.64
N LEU A 64 13.32 -6.55 -0.48
CA LEU A 64 12.69 -6.46 0.83
C LEU A 64 12.50 -7.88 1.41
N PRO A 65 12.83 -8.13 2.70
CA PRO A 65 12.46 -9.40 3.32
C PRO A 65 10.92 -9.59 3.31
N PRO A 66 10.44 -10.85 3.41
CA PRO A 66 9.01 -11.14 3.35
C PRO A 66 8.21 -10.36 4.39
N LEU A 67 7.18 -9.64 3.93
CA LEU A 67 6.33 -8.81 4.77
C LEU A 67 4.87 -8.91 4.30
N PRO A 68 3.87 -8.98 5.20
CA PRO A 68 2.47 -8.93 4.81
C PRO A 68 2.17 -7.66 4.04
N CYS A 69 1.44 -7.77 2.93
CA CYS A 69 0.97 -6.63 2.17
C CYS A 69 -0.54 -6.75 1.94
N THR A 70 -1.27 -5.65 2.12
CA THR A 70 -2.72 -5.57 1.90
C THR A 70 -3.01 -4.56 0.80
N LEU A 71 -3.74 -4.96 -0.24
CA LEU A 71 -4.37 -4.03 -1.18
C LEU A 71 -5.59 -3.40 -0.50
N VAL A 72 -5.58 -2.08 -0.39
CA VAL A 72 -6.69 -1.30 0.19
C VAL A 72 -7.32 -0.48 -0.91
N GLN A 73 -8.58 -0.78 -1.24
CA GLN A 73 -9.35 -0.05 -2.24
C GLN A 73 -10.45 0.74 -1.55
N HIS A 74 -10.36 2.07 -1.65
CA HIS A 74 -11.43 2.94 -1.16
C HIS A 74 -12.62 2.83 -2.12
N VAL A 75 -13.79 2.54 -1.56
CA VAL A 75 -15.03 2.53 -2.32
C VAL A 75 -15.55 3.97 -2.36
N VAL A 76 -15.62 4.54 -3.56
CA VAL A 76 -16.00 5.94 -3.78
C VAL A 76 -17.45 6.12 -4.25
N HIS A 77 -18.26 5.05 -4.24
CA HIS A 77 -19.65 5.14 -4.68
C HIS A 77 -20.59 4.46 -3.69
N ASP A 78 -21.58 5.23 -3.24
CA ASP A 78 -22.83 4.74 -2.66
C ASP A 78 -23.98 4.86 -3.69
N GLU A 79 -23.69 4.54 -4.95
CA GLU A 79 -24.68 4.58 -6.04
C GLU A 79 -25.32 3.20 -6.25
N MET A 80 -26.13 2.75 -5.29
CA MET A 80 -27.20 1.78 -5.59
C MET A 80 -28.46 2.19 -4.83
N CYS A 81 -29.57 2.34 -5.57
CA CYS A 81 -30.89 2.69 -5.07
C CYS A 81 -31.36 1.69 -3.99
N GLY A 82 -31.07 2.00 -2.74
CA GLY A 82 -31.44 1.21 -1.58
C GLY A 82 -30.67 1.75 -0.39
N GLN A 83 -31.36 2.52 0.44
CA GLN A 83 -30.82 3.24 1.61
C GLN A 83 -29.89 2.32 2.42
N ARG A 84 -28.58 2.46 2.24
CA ARG A 84 -27.57 1.88 3.13
C ARG A 84 -27.22 2.96 4.15
N ASP A 85 -27.54 2.71 5.40
CA ASP A 85 -27.10 3.59 6.48
C ASP A 85 -25.65 3.26 6.84
N GLY A 86 -24.73 4.17 6.50
CA GLY A 86 -23.39 4.24 7.09
C GLY A 86 -22.21 4.24 6.11
N PRO A 87 -21.02 4.62 6.58
CA PRO A 87 -19.82 4.67 5.75
C PRO A 87 -19.40 3.27 5.29
N VAL A 88 -19.17 3.11 3.98
CA VAL A 88 -18.65 1.86 3.41
C VAL A 88 -17.18 1.72 3.80
N ALA A 89 -16.87 0.67 4.57
CA ALA A 89 -15.48 0.33 4.89
C ALA A 89 -14.70 0.02 3.60
N PRO A 90 -13.41 0.39 3.53
CA PRO A 90 -12.59 0.09 2.35
C PRO A 90 -12.46 -1.41 2.15
N LEU A 91 -12.46 -1.85 0.89
CA LEU A 91 -12.17 -3.24 0.54
C LEU A 91 -10.68 -3.52 0.81
N ARG A 92 -10.41 -4.63 1.52
CA ARG A 92 -9.06 -5.03 1.91
C ARG A 92 -8.80 -6.46 1.43
N LEU A 93 -7.74 -6.65 0.65
CA LEU A 93 -7.38 -7.93 0.07
C LEU A 93 -5.91 -8.25 0.35
N PRO A 94 -5.54 -9.47 0.75
CA PRO A 94 -4.14 -9.84 0.89
C PRO A 94 -3.44 -9.78 -0.48
N LEU A 95 -2.24 -9.21 -0.51
CA LEU A 95 -1.41 -9.09 -1.70
C LEU A 95 -0.07 -9.80 -1.47
N THR A 96 0.19 -10.86 -2.23
CA THR A 96 1.46 -11.57 -2.16
C THR A 96 2.57 -10.78 -2.87
N LEU A 97 3.65 -10.48 -2.12
CA LEU A 97 4.84 -9.80 -2.61
C LEU A 97 5.84 -10.72 -3.32
N ALA A 98 5.79 -12.03 -3.07
CA ALA A 98 6.60 -12.99 -3.82
C ALA A 98 6.30 -12.89 -5.32
N SER A 99 7.35 -12.87 -6.14
CA SER A 99 7.21 -13.02 -7.59
C SER A 99 6.55 -14.37 -7.87
N GLN A 100 5.43 -14.38 -8.60
CA GLN A 100 4.73 -15.61 -8.97
C GLN A 100 5.16 -16.14 -10.34
N TRP A 101 6.23 -15.58 -10.91
CA TRP A 101 6.66 -15.80 -12.29
C TRP A 101 8.10 -16.32 -12.29
#